data_AF-A0A7X6Q1P8-F1
#
_entry.id   AF-A0A7X6Q1P8-F1
#
_cell.length_a   1.000
_cell.length_b   1.000
_cell.length_c   1.000
_cell.angle_alpha   90.00
_cell.angle_beta   90.00
_cell.angle_gamma   90.00
#
_symmetry.space_group_name_H-M   'P 1'
#
loop_
_entity.id
_entity.type
_entity.pdbx_description
1 polymer ?
#
loop_
_entity_poly.entity_id
_entity_poly.type
_entity_poly.pdbx_seq_one_letter_code
_entity_poly.pdbx_strand_id
1 'polypeptide(L)'
;MHSPDPSDKPRRPDQAPLSSGPAGALIAFVFALLWVIFGFWKLLFILLLTLAGYFVGYRYFRDRDTIRKLIDKILPPGMFR
;
A
#
# COMPACT_ATOMS: atom_id res chain seq x y z
N MET A 1 -10.88 -62.00 24.41
CA MET A 1 -10.07 -61.70 23.21
C MET A 1 -10.65 -60.43 22.60
N HIS A 2 -10.07 -59.28 22.94
CA HIS A 2 -10.53 -57.98 22.44
C HIS A 2 -9.61 -57.57 21.28
N SER A 3 -10.20 -57.44 20.10
CA SER A 3 -9.50 -57.09 18.86
C SER A 3 -8.99 -55.64 18.92
N PRO A 4 -7.85 -55.33 18.29
CA PRO A 4 -7.32 -53.96 18.22
C PRO A 4 -8.27 -53.04 17.45
N ASP A 5 -8.64 -51.91 18.06
CA ASP A 5 -9.41 -50.84 17.41
C ASP A 5 -8.47 -50.00 16.51
N PRO A 6 -8.71 -49.94 15.19
CA PRO A 6 -7.87 -49.21 14.23
C PRO A 6 -8.05 -47.68 14.27
N SER A 7 -8.74 -47.13 15.28
CA SER A 7 -9.23 -45.75 15.25
C SER A 7 -8.36 -44.70 15.97
N ASP A 8 -7.24 -45.06 16.61
CA ASP A 8 -6.35 -44.06 17.21
C ASP A 8 -5.42 -43.41 16.18
N LYS A 9 -6.07 -42.60 15.34
CA LYS A 9 -5.50 -41.73 14.32
C LYS A 9 -4.62 -40.65 14.98
N PRO A 10 -3.39 -40.40 14.50
CA PRO A 10 -2.53 -39.36 15.05
C PRO A 10 -3.20 -37.99 14.86
N ARG A 11 -3.54 -37.32 15.96
CA ARG A 11 -4.02 -35.93 15.96
C ARG A 11 -2.86 -35.03 15.53
N ARG A 12 -2.86 -34.68 14.25
CA ARG A 12 -1.96 -33.69 13.65
C ARG A 12 -2.26 -32.27 14.16
N PRO A 13 -1.26 -31.38 14.11
CA PRO A 13 -0.99 -30.37 15.12
C PRO A 13 -1.95 -29.18 15.00
N ASP A 14 -2.37 -28.71 16.16
CA ASP A 14 -2.44 -27.30 16.58
C ASP A 14 -2.26 -26.31 15.42
N GLN A 15 -3.32 -26.17 14.61
CA GLN A 15 -3.46 -25.03 13.72
C GLN A 15 -3.74 -23.81 14.59
N ALA A 16 -2.67 -23.19 15.08
CA ALA A 16 -2.75 -21.86 15.67
C ALA A 16 -3.30 -20.93 14.58
N PRO A 17 -4.47 -20.30 14.80
CA PRO A 17 -5.10 -19.47 13.79
C PRO A 17 -4.13 -18.34 13.47
N LEU A 18 -3.83 -18.17 12.18
CA LEU A 18 -3.16 -16.98 11.67
C LEU A 18 -3.99 -15.78 12.10
N SER A 19 -3.61 -15.16 13.21
CA SER A 19 -4.25 -13.97 13.74
C SER A 19 -4.00 -12.86 12.72
N SER A 20 -4.95 -12.63 11.83
CA SER A 20 -4.94 -11.53 10.86
C SER A 20 -5.37 -10.19 11.48
N GLY A 21 -5.84 -10.21 12.73
CA GLY A 21 -6.24 -9.03 13.51
C GLY A 21 -5.14 -7.99 13.77
N PRO A 22 -3.87 -8.36 14.03
CA PRO A 22 -2.80 -7.40 14.32
C PRO A 22 -2.46 -6.48 13.14
N ALA A 23 -2.57 -6.99 11.91
CA ALA A 23 -2.20 -6.21 10.72
C ALA A 23 -3.14 -5.02 10.50
N GLY A 24 -4.46 -5.24 10.62
CA GLY A 24 -5.45 -4.17 10.51
C GLY A 24 -5.30 -3.13 11.63
N ALA A 25 -5.05 -3.59 12.86
CA ALA A 25 -4.84 -2.71 14.00
C ALA A 25 -3.58 -1.85 13.83
N LEU A 26 -2.48 -2.42 13.31
CA LEU A 26 -1.25 -1.67 13.06
C LEU A 26 -1.45 -0.60 11.98
N ILE A 27 -2.16 -0.93 10.90
CA ILE A 27 -2.44 0.00 9.80
C ILE A 27 -3.32 1.16 10.30
N ALA A 28 -4.39 0.86 11.02
CA ALA A 28 -5.28 1.88 11.57
C ALA A 28 -4.57 2.76 12.62
N PHE A 29 -3.73 2.16 13.47
CA PHE A 29 -2.94 2.89 14.46
C PHE A 29 -1.95 3.84 13.80
N VAL A 30 -1.23 3.40 12.77
CA VAL A 30 -0.31 4.24 12.00
C VAL A 30 -1.08 5.38 11.31
N PHE A 31 -2.20 5.08 10.65
CA PHE A 31 -3.05 6.09 10.04
C PHE A 31 -3.56 7.14 11.05
N ALA A 32 -4.00 6.70 12.23
CA ALA A 32 -4.44 7.58 13.31
C ALA A 32 -3.28 8.43 13.85
N LEU A 33 -2.09 7.86 14.01
CA LEU A 33 -0.91 8.59 14.45
C LEU A 33 -0.51 9.66 13.44
N LEU A 34 -0.51 9.34 12.14
CA LEU A 34 -0.30 10.32 11.08
C LEU A 34 -1.37 11.42 11.14
N TRP A 35 -2.64 11.07 11.33
CA TRP A 35 -3.75 12.03 11.45
C TRP A 35 -3.55 13.00 12.63
N VAL A 36 -3.12 12.50 13.79
CA VAL A 36 -2.90 13.31 15.00
C VAL A 36 -1.66 14.21 14.86
N ILE A 37 -0.55 13.68 14.30
CA ILE A 37 0.70 14.44 14.14
C ILE A 37 0.57 15.53 13.07
N PHE A 38 -0.10 15.24 11.96
CA PHE A 38 -0.33 16.21 10.90
C PHE A 38 -1.52 17.14 11.23
N GLY A 39 -2.51 16.67 11.99
CA GLY A 39 -3.75 17.38 12.29
C GLY A 39 -4.76 17.30 11.13
N PHE A 40 -6.03 17.59 11.43
CA PHE A 40 -7.15 17.52 10.46
C PHE A 40 -6.86 18.31 9.16
N TRP A 41 -6.28 19.50 9.31
CA TRP A 41 -5.99 20.40 8.19
C TRP A 41 -4.91 19.86 7.25
N LYS A 42 -3.88 19.20 7.77
CA LYS A 42 -2.81 18.69 6.91
C LYS A 42 -3.18 17.37 6.23
N LEU A 43 -4.03 16.54 6.83
CA LEU A 43 -4.53 15.37 6.11
C LEU A 43 -5.49 15.77 4.99
N LEU A 44 -6.34 16.78 5.20
CA LEU A 44 -7.12 17.38 4.12
C LEU A 44 -6.20 17.96 3.03
N PHE A 45 -5.12 18.65 3.43
CA PHE A 45 -4.12 19.15 2.48
C PHE A 45 -3.44 18.01 1.71
N ILE A 46 -3.01 16.94 2.36
CA ILE A 46 -2.42 15.75 1.71
C ILE A 46 -3.42 15.12 0.75
N LEU A 47 -4.68 14.96 1.15
CA LEU A 47 -5.73 14.37 0.33
C LEU A 47 -5.99 15.24 -0.91
N LEU A 48 -6.06 16.56 -0.73
CA LEU A 48 -6.24 17.51 -1.81
C LEU A 48 -5.02 17.51 -2.75
N LEU A 49 -3.81 17.43 -2.20
CA LEU A 49 -2.56 17.37 -2.96
C LEU A 49 -2.40 16.04 -3.69
N THR A 50 -2.86 14.93 -3.13
CA THR A 50 -2.92 13.63 -3.80
C THR A 50 -3.96 13.66 -4.92
N LEU A 51 -5.13 14.26 -4.70
CA LEU A 51 -6.16 14.39 -5.74
C LEU A 51 -5.70 15.32 -6.87
N ALA A 52 -5.11 16.47 -6.52
CA ALA A 52 -4.52 17.41 -7.46
C ALA A 52 -3.33 16.78 -8.19
N GLY A 53 -2.45 16.09 -7.47
CA GLY A 53 -1.31 15.37 -8.05
C GLY A 53 -1.74 14.21 -8.95
N TYR A 54 -2.80 13.50 -8.61
CA TYR A 54 -3.41 12.48 -9.46
C TYR A 54 -4.07 13.12 -10.69
N PHE A 55 -4.76 14.24 -10.56
CA PHE A 55 -5.39 14.92 -11.69
C PHE A 55 -4.36 15.53 -12.64
N VAL A 56 -3.38 16.25 -12.09
CA VAL A 56 -2.23 16.81 -12.83
C VAL A 56 -1.44 15.68 -13.45
N GLY A 57 -1.11 14.63 -12.68
CA GLY A 57 -0.40 13.45 -13.15
C GLY A 57 -1.16 12.74 -14.26
N TYR A 58 -2.44 12.44 -14.09
CA TYR A 58 -3.30 11.82 -15.10
C TYR A 58 -3.38 12.67 -16.38
N ARG A 59 -3.51 13.99 -16.25
CA ARG A 59 -3.50 14.93 -17.38
C ARG A 59 -2.15 14.94 -18.10
N TYR A 60 -1.05 14.99 -17.34
CA TYR A 60 0.32 15.00 -17.86
C TYR A 60 0.74 13.66 -18.46
N PHE A 61 0.30 12.53 -17.88
CA PHE A 61 0.56 11.20 -18.41
C PHE A 61 -0.15 10.96 -19.74
N ARG A 62 -1.29 11.62 -19.97
CA ARG A 62 -2.02 11.58 -21.24
C ARG A 62 -1.29 12.36 -22.34
N ASP A 63 -0.71 13.50 -21.99
CA ASP A 63 0.16 14.28 -22.86
C ASP A 63 1.63 13.84 -22.71
N ARG A 64 1.94 12.61 -23.15
CA ARG A 64 3.33 12.07 -23.21
C ARG A 64 4.30 13.06 -23.84
N ASP A 65 3.84 13.87 -24.79
CA ASP A 65 4.64 14.88 -25.47
C ASP A 65 4.97 16.09 -24.58
N THR A 66 4.03 16.53 -23.73
CA THR A 66 4.26 17.63 -22.78
C THR A 66 5.17 17.18 -21.65
N ILE A 67 5.02 15.95 -21.16
CA ILE A 67 5.92 15.40 -20.13
C ILE A 67 7.32 15.17 -20.68
N ARG A 68 7.45 14.68 -21.93
CA ARG A 68 8.74 14.54 -22.62
C ARG A 68 9.39 15.91 -22.80
N LYS A 69 8.66 16.92 -23.28
CA LYS A 69 9.20 18.28 -23.42
C LYS A 69 9.59 18.93 -22.09
N LEU A 70 8.87 18.67 -21.00
CA LEU A 70 9.25 19.16 -19.68
C LEU A 70 10.50 18.44 -19.15
N ILE A 71 10.57 17.13 -19.34
CA ILE A 71 11.72 16.29 -18.98
C ILE A 71 12.95 16.70 -19.80
N ASP A 72 12.84 16.87 -21.12
CA ASP A 72 13.94 17.29 -22.01
C ASP A 72 14.43 18.72 -21.71
N LYS A 73 13.58 19.56 -21.11
CA LYS A 73 13.93 20.92 -20.71
C LYS A 73 14.53 20.99 -19.31
N ILE A 74 14.14 20.09 -18.41
CA ILE A 74 14.66 20.01 -17.04
C ILE A 74 15.91 19.12 -16.93
N LEU A 75 16.01 18.11 -17.79
CA LEU A 75 17.18 17.27 -18.04
C LEU A 75 17.73 17.67 -19.41
N PRO A 76 18.61 18.69 -19.47
CA PRO A 76 19.16 19.16 -20.73
C PRO A 76 19.71 17.98 -21.56
N PRO A 77 19.48 18.01 -22.88
CA PRO A 77 19.70 16.89 -23.77
C PRO A 77 21.18 16.50 -23.81
N GLY A 78 21.48 15.29 -23.34
CA GLY A 78 22.83 14.73 -23.33
C GLY A 78 22.81 13.30 -23.85
N MET A 79 22.98 13.16 -25.16
CA MET A 79 23.51 11.98 -25.86
C MET A 79 23.00 10.61 -25.39
N PHE A 80 21.92 10.10 -25.98
CA PHE A 80 21.90 8.68 -26.32
C PHE A 80 21.54 8.56 -27.80
N ARG A 81 22.58 8.18 -28.52
CA ARG A 81 22.75 8.05 -29.97
C ARG A 81 21.76 7.04 -30.55
#